data_AF-A0A497T6S1-F1
#
_entry.id   AF-A0A497T6S1-F1
#
_cell.length_a   1.000
_cell.length_b   1.000
_cell.length_c   1.000
_cell.angle_alpha   90.00
_cell.angle_beta   90.00
_cell.angle_gamma   90.00
#
_symmetry.space_group_name_H-M   'P 1'
#
loop_
_entity.id
_entity.type
_entity.pdbx_description
1 polymer ?
#
loop_
_entity_poly.entity_id
_entity_poly.type
_entity_poly.pdbx_seq_one_letter_code
_entity_poly.pdbx_strand_id
1 'polypeptide(L)'
;MVKDLPPMTLERKFTFLPPSTAVIRRLLYHIIDYLKSLNVTTLLISEARNNKYSRYGVAEFLSDGIIRLTAHKALDTRKLEIIKMRNTEHTLKPQTIQITKKGLMLV
;
A
#
# COMPACT_ATOMS: atom_id res chain seq x y z
N MET A 1 22.03 -27.86 -7.95
CA MET A 1 21.71 -28.22 -6.54
C MET A 1 20.21 -28.10 -6.28
N VAL A 2 19.39 -28.72 -7.13
CA VAL A 2 17.91 -28.75 -7.02
C VAL A 2 17.44 -30.09 -7.60
N LYS A 3 17.97 -31.20 -7.10
CA LYS A 3 17.57 -32.55 -7.55
C LYS A 3 17.17 -33.51 -6.43
N ASP A 4 17.40 -33.15 -5.17
CA ASP A 4 17.17 -34.07 -4.04
C ASP A 4 16.20 -33.50 -3.00
N LEU A 5 15.13 -32.82 -3.43
CA LEU A 5 14.02 -32.53 -2.53
C LEU A 5 13.03 -33.71 -2.57
N PRO A 6 12.65 -34.30 -1.42
CA PRO A 6 11.68 -35.40 -1.40
C PRO A 6 10.34 -34.94 -2.01
N PRO A 7 9.62 -35.84 -2.71
CA PRO A 7 8.39 -35.51 -3.44
C PRO A 7 7.25 -34.96 -2.56
N MET A 8 7.40 -34.93 -1.24
CA MET A 8 6.44 -34.34 -0.30
C MET A 8 6.42 -32.80 -0.24
N THR A 9 7.30 -32.09 -0.94
CA THR A 9 7.31 -30.61 -0.88
C THR A 9 6.47 -29.96 -1.98
N LEU A 10 6.17 -30.69 -3.07
CA LEU A 10 5.53 -30.12 -4.25
C LEU A 10 4.00 -30.31 -4.30
N GLU A 11 3.44 -31.17 -3.44
CA GLU A 11 1.99 -31.44 -3.37
C GLU A 11 1.28 -30.70 -2.22
N ARG A 12 1.77 -29.54 -1.80
CA ARG A 12 0.89 -28.62 -1.07
C ARG A 12 -0.15 -28.12 -2.06
N LYS A 13 -1.32 -28.78 -2.06
CA LYS A 13 -2.59 -28.22 -2.51
C LYS A 13 -2.54 -26.74 -2.18
N PHE A 14 -2.46 -25.88 -3.19
CA PHE A 14 -2.64 -24.46 -3.03
C PHE A 14 -4.09 -24.28 -2.60
N THR A 15 -4.35 -24.47 -1.30
CA THR A 15 -5.60 -24.10 -0.69
C THR A 15 -5.73 -22.62 -1.00
N PHE A 16 -6.72 -22.26 -1.81
CA PHE A 16 -7.05 -20.90 -2.25
C PHE A 16 -7.49 -19.98 -1.09
N LEU A 17 -7.05 -20.30 0.13
CA LEU A 17 -7.28 -19.47 1.28
C LEU A 17 -6.44 -18.20 1.12
N PRO A 18 -7.04 -17.02 1.28
CA PRO A 18 -6.27 -15.78 1.25
C PRO A 18 -5.17 -15.88 2.32
N PRO A 19 -3.93 -15.45 2.00
CA PRO A 19 -2.83 -15.52 2.95
C PRO A 19 -3.19 -14.76 4.23
N SER A 20 -2.77 -15.28 5.38
CA SER A 20 -3.03 -14.62 6.65
C SER A 20 -2.39 -13.23 6.67
N THR A 21 -2.99 -12.31 7.44
CA THR A 21 -2.48 -10.94 7.57
C THR A 21 -1.03 -10.90 8.05
N ALA A 22 -0.61 -11.87 8.87
CA ALA A 22 0.77 -12.02 9.33
C ALA A 22 1.74 -12.33 8.18
N VAL A 23 1.38 -13.25 7.27
CA VAL A 23 2.19 -13.59 6.09
C VAL A 23 2.30 -12.37 5.17
N ILE A 24 1.19 -11.67 4.91
CA ILE A 24 1.18 -10.47 4.07
C ILE A 24 2.05 -9.36 4.69
N ARG A 25 1.93 -9.13 6.00
CA ARG A 25 2.75 -8.14 6.72
C ARG A 25 4.24 -8.47 6.60
N ARG A 26 4.62 -9.73 6.78
CA ARG A 26 6.02 -10.16 6.64
C ARG A 26 6.55 -9.94 5.22
N LEU A 27 5.76 -10.31 4.21
CA LEU A 27 6.15 -10.10 2.81
C LEU A 27 6.32 -8.61 2.47
N LEU A 28 5.35 -7.78 2.86
CA LEU A 28 5.42 -6.33 2.66
C LEU A 28 6.60 -5.70 3.38
N TYR A 29 6.90 -6.15 4.61
CA TYR A 29 8.08 -5.70 5.34
C TYR A 29 9.35 -5.96 4.54
N HIS A 30 9.56 -7.18 4.04
CA HIS A 30 10.75 -7.50 3.26
C HIS A 30 10.86 -6.69 1.97
N ILE A 31 9.75 -6.43 1.28
CA ILE A 31 9.73 -5.59 0.08
C ILE A 31 10.13 -4.15 0.43
N ILE A 32 9.51 -3.57 1.46
CA ILE A 32 9.78 -2.18 1.89
C ILE A 32 11.23 -2.06 2.37
N ASP A 33 11.73 -3.02 3.15
CA ASP A 33 13.09 -3.05 3.67
C ASP A 33 14.12 -3.15 2.54
N TYR A 34 13.87 -4.02 1.56
CA TYR A 34 14.70 -4.11 0.36
C TYR A 34 14.73 -2.79 -0.42
N LEU A 35 13.57 -2.17 -0.67
CA LEU A 35 13.50 -0.89 -1.38
C LEU A 35 14.21 0.25 -0.62
N LYS A 36 14.12 0.25 0.72
CA LYS A 36 14.89 1.18 1.57
C LYS A 36 16.39 0.96 1.43
N SER A 37 16.85 -0.30 1.37
CA SER A 37 18.27 -0.62 1.20
C SER A 37 18.85 -0.11 -0.13
N LEU A 38 18.01 0.06 -1.16
CA LEU A 38 18.41 0.63 -2.46
C LEU A 38 18.58 2.16 -2.42
N ASN A 39 18.23 2.82 -1.31
CA ASN A 39 18.30 4.28 -1.15
C ASN A 39 17.54 5.06 -2.24
N VAL A 40 16.35 4.57 -2.62
CA VAL A 40 15.47 5.21 -3.61
C VAL A 40 14.17 5.69 -2.98
N THR A 41 13.62 6.78 -3.52
CA THR A 41 12.26 7.20 -3.18
C THR A 41 11.26 6.27 -3.84
N THR A 42 10.47 5.57 -3.03
CA THR A 42 9.47 4.59 -3.52
C THR A 42 8.06 5.08 -3.25
N LEU A 43 7.20 5.05 -4.28
CA LEU A 43 5.76 5.19 -4.13
C LEU A 43 5.08 3.82 -4.31
N LEU A 44 4.39 3.34 -3.27
CA LEU A 44 3.61 2.10 -3.32
C LEU A 44 2.12 2.44 -3.45
N ILE A 45 1.43 1.74 -4.36
CA ILE A 45 -0.01 1.93 -4.61
C ILE A 45 -0.77 0.74 -4.02
N SER A 46 -1.86 1.02 -3.30
CA SER A 46 -2.74 0.01 -2.75
C SER A 46 -4.19 0.46 -2.82
N GLU A 47 -5.10 -0.50 -2.98
CA GLU A 47 -6.53 -0.27 -2.77
C GLU A 47 -6.81 -0.09 -1.28
N ALA A 48 -7.56 0.96 -0.94
CA ALA A 48 -8.10 1.17 0.39
C ALA A 48 -9.55 0.66 0.46
N ARG A 49 -9.97 0.19 1.64
CA ARG A 49 -11.40 -0.06 1.96
C ARG A 49 -11.85 0.98 2.98
N ASN A 50 -13.14 1.26 3.10
CA ASN A 50 -13.66 2.42 3.84
C ASN A 50 -13.01 2.69 5.22
N ASN A 51 -12.66 1.64 5.97
CA ASN A 51 -12.11 1.75 7.33
C ASN A 51 -10.59 1.47 7.42
N LYS A 52 -9.89 1.26 6.31
CA LYS A 52 -8.46 0.88 6.28
C LYS A 52 -7.73 1.61 5.15
N TYR A 53 -6.48 2.01 5.40
CA TYR A 53 -5.68 2.69 4.37
C TYR A 53 -5.06 1.72 3.36
N SER A 54 -5.20 0.41 3.59
CA SER A 54 -4.76 -0.65 2.69
C SER A 54 -5.71 -1.85 2.72
N ARG A 55 -5.71 -2.66 1.66
CA ARG A 55 -6.62 -3.82 1.49
C ARG A 55 -6.65 -4.77 2.69
N TYR A 56 -5.48 -5.00 3.30
CA TYR A 56 -5.33 -5.91 4.45
C TYR A 56 -5.14 -5.17 5.79
N GLY A 57 -5.01 -3.83 5.78
CA GLY A 57 -4.81 -3.02 7.00
C GLY A 57 -3.45 -3.21 7.65
N VAL A 58 -2.43 -3.60 6.87
CA VAL A 58 -1.08 -3.86 7.40
C VAL A 58 -0.05 -2.87 6.86
N ALA A 59 -0.26 -2.33 5.65
CA ALA A 59 0.70 -1.44 5.01
C ALA A 59 0.83 -0.11 5.74
N GLU A 60 -0.26 0.41 6.32
CA GLU A 60 -0.25 1.66 7.10
C GLU A 60 0.74 1.69 8.28
N PHE A 61 1.01 0.53 8.87
CA PHE A 61 1.94 0.40 9.98
C PHE A 61 3.40 0.27 9.52
N LEU A 62 3.61 -0.25 8.30
CA LEU A 62 4.93 -0.50 7.72
C LEU A 62 5.47 0.73 6.97
N SER A 63 4.62 1.44 6.24
CA SER A 63 5.01 2.62 5.45
C SER A 63 5.44 3.78 6.33
N ASP A 64 6.40 4.59 5.88
CA ASP A 64 6.78 5.83 6.59
C ASP A 64 5.82 6.99 6.29
N GLY A 65 5.24 6.98 5.09
CA GLY A 65 4.23 7.93 4.64
C GLY A 65 2.95 7.23 4.15
N ILE A 66 1.82 7.92 4.26
CA ILE A 66 0.53 7.47 3.71
C ILE A 66 -0.17 8.67 3.08
N ILE A 67 -0.42 8.57 1.77
CA ILE A 67 -1.26 9.50 1.02
C ILE A 67 -2.54 8.75 0.66
N ARG A 68 -3.68 9.27 1.09
CA ARG A 68 -5.00 8.71 0.82
C ARG A 68 -5.68 9.52 -0.28
N LEU A 69 -6.16 8.82 -1.31
CA LEU A 69 -7.02 9.37 -2.34
C LEU A 69 -8.45 8.88 -2.12
N THR A 70 -9.42 9.80 -2.09
CA THR A 70 -10.84 9.47 -1.96
C THR A 70 -11.66 10.11 -3.07
N ALA A 71 -12.73 9.43 -3.48
CA ALA A 71 -13.67 9.92 -4.48
C ALA A 71 -15.09 9.86 -3.93
N HIS A 72 -15.75 11.00 -3.84
CA HIS A 72 -17.15 11.13 -3.48
C HIS A 72 -17.99 11.22 -4.76
N LYS A 73 -18.43 10.07 -5.27
CA LYS A 73 -19.12 9.96 -6.57
C LYS A 73 -20.38 10.85 -6.67
N ALA A 74 -21.16 10.95 -5.59
CA ALA A 74 -22.38 11.76 -5.57
C ALA A 74 -22.12 13.27 -5.72
N LEU A 75 -20.94 13.74 -5.32
CA LEU A 75 -20.53 15.14 -5.38
C LEU A 75 -19.52 15.41 -6.51
N ASP A 76 -19.14 14.38 -7.27
CA ASP A 76 -18.00 14.37 -8.21
C ASP A 76 -16.73 15.06 -7.66
N THR A 77 -16.49 14.91 -6.35
CA THR A 77 -15.29 15.47 -5.70
C THR A 77 -14.26 14.40 -5.44
N ARG A 78 -13.00 14.72 -5.70
CA ARG A 78 -11.84 13.89 -5.37
C ARG A 78 -10.99 14.63 -4.33
N LYS A 79 -10.48 13.93 -3.33
CA LYS A 79 -9.64 14.51 -2.28
C LYS A 79 -8.34 13.74 -2.14
N LEU A 80 -7.29 14.48 -1.78
CA LEU A 80 -5.98 13.96 -1.37
C LEU A 80 -5.73 14.35 0.07
N GLU A 81 -5.35 13.39 0.89
CA GLU A 81 -5.08 13.58 2.30
C GLU A 81 -3.74 12.92 2.68
N ILE A 82 -2.91 13.62 3.45
CA ILE A 82 -1.69 13.06 4.02
C ILE A 82 -2.05 12.55 5.42
N ILE A 83 -2.17 11.23 5.56
CA ILE A 83 -2.54 10.58 6.82
C ILE A 83 -1.36 10.54 7.79
N LYS A 84 -0.15 10.31 7.24
CA LYS A 84 1.09 10.24 8.00
C LYS A 84 2.25 10.60 7.09
N MET A 85 3.23 11.33 7.62
CA MET A 85 4.63 11.36 7.15
C MET A 85 5.54 11.34 8.36
N ARG A 86 6.29 10.26 8.58
CA ARG A 86 7.24 10.18 9.70
C ARG A 86 8.36 11.19 9.52
N ASN A 87 8.71 11.89 10.60
CA ASN A 87 9.79 12.87 10.66
C ASN A 87 9.63 14.04 9.67
N THR A 88 8.40 14.40 9.30
CA THR A 88 8.16 15.53 8.40
C THR A 88 6.83 16.19 8.75
N GLU A 89 6.82 17.51 8.82
CA GLU A 89 5.57 18.26 8.97
C GLU A 89 4.74 18.14 7.70
N HIS A 90 3.43 17.98 7.85
CA HIS A 90 2.52 17.94 6.74
C HIS A 90 1.18 18.55 7.11
N THR A 91 0.43 19.01 6.10
CA THR A 91 -0.94 19.45 6.32
C THR A 91 -1.82 18.28 6.78
N LEU A 92 -2.68 18.55 7.76
CA LEU A 92 -3.75 17.64 8.18
C LEU A 92 -5.05 17.89 7.41
N LYS A 93 -5.11 18.96 6.61
CA LYS A 93 -6.32 19.31 5.86
C LYS A 93 -6.37 18.53 4.55
N PRO A 94 -7.45 17.78 4.27
CA PRO A 94 -7.68 17.20 2.96
C PRO A 94 -7.74 18.29 1.90
N GLN A 95 -7.05 18.06 0.78
CA GLN A 95 -7.04 18.97 -0.38
C GLN A 95 -7.94 18.42 -1.47
N THR A 96 -8.73 19.29 -2.10
CA THR A 96 -9.52 18.90 -3.28
C THR A 96 -8.59 18.79 -4.48
N ILE A 97 -8.79 17.76 -5.30
CA ILE A 97 -7.98 17.52 -6.49
C ILE A 97 -8.85 17.42 -7.74
N GLN A 98 -8.29 17.87 -8.86
CA GLN A 98 -8.85 17.67 -10.19
C GLN A 98 -7.87 16.91 -11.06
N ILE A 99 -8.40 16.00 -11.88
CA ILE A 99 -7.62 15.26 -12.88
C ILE A 99 -7.92 15.92 -14.22
N THR A 100 -6.92 16.58 -14.78
CA THR A 100 -7.02 17.32 -16.05
C THR A 100 -6.14 16.69 -17.11
N LYS A 101 -6.12 17.25 -18.32
CA LYS A 101 -5.16 16.85 -19.37
C LYS A 101 -3.69 17.04 -18.96
N LYS A 102 -3.41 17.86 -17.94
CA LYS A 102 -2.07 18.05 -17.36
C LYS A 102 -1.78 17.11 -16.19
N GLY A 103 -2.70 16.20 -15.85
CA GLY A 103 -2.59 15.29 -14.71
C GLY A 103 -3.34 15.76 -13.47
N LEU A 104 -2.88 15.31 -12.30
CA LEU A 104 -3.45 15.65 -10.99
C LEU A 104 -3.04 17.07 -10.58
N MET A 105 -4.02 17.92 -10.32
CA MET A 105 -3.81 19.28 -9.80
C MET A 105 -4.57 19.47 -8.48
N LEU A 106 -3.93 20.17 -7.54
CA LEU A 106 -4.60 20.68 -6.34
C LEU A 106 -5.43 21.92 -6.74
N VAL A 107 -6.63 22.05 -6.16
CA VAL A 107 -7.56 23.17 -6.41
C VAL A 107 -7.64 24.06 -5.20
#